data_AF-A0A9W9YJJ8-F1
#
_entry.id   AF-A0A9W9YJJ8-F1
#
_cell.length_a   1.000
_cell.length_b   1.000
_cell.length_c   1.000
_cell.angle_alpha   90.00
_cell.angle_beta   90.00
_cell.angle_gamma   90.00
#
_symmetry.space_group_name_H-M   'P 1'
#
loop_
_entity.id
_entity.type
_entity.pdbx_description
1 polymer ?
#
loop_
_entity_poly.entity_id
_entity_poly.type
_entity_poly.pdbx_seq_one_letter_code
_entity_poly.pdbx_strand_id
1 'polypeptide(L)'
;MSAFEGLMFSASSSYIAVVAIDFGTTYSGFAFAFNHKEGEGGIHMNRAWGHDQGTATLKTPTSLLLRPDGQFDSFGYEAEEKYANFICGEDREYLYFKHFKMALHKIRGKKIVAS
;
A
#
# COMPACT_ATOMS: atom_id res chain seq x y z
N MET A 1 -38.17 -1.51 35.03
CA MET A 1 -37.63 -0.68 33.93
C MET A 1 -36.58 0.22 34.57
N SER A 2 -35.36 0.44 34.09
CA SER A 2 -34.58 -0.03 32.95
C SER A 2 -33.14 0.41 33.26
N ALA A 3 -32.23 -0.54 33.45
CA ALA A 3 -30.78 -0.24 33.50
C ALA A 3 -29.95 -1.32 32.78
N PHE A 4 -30.60 -2.37 32.26
CA PHE A 4 -29.91 -3.52 31.64
C PHE A 4 -29.95 -3.51 30.10
N GLU A 5 -30.71 -2.60 29.48
CA GLU A 5 -30.78 -2.46 28.01
C GLU A 5 -29.62 -1.64 27.42
N GLY A 6 -28.79 -1.01 28.27
CA GLY A 6 -27.59 -0.29 27.82
C GLY A 6 -26.40 -1.20 27.48
N LEU A 7 -26.51 -2.50 27.76
CA LEU A 7 -25.47 -3.50 27.48
C LEU A 7 -25.81 -4.37 26.25
N MET A 8 -26.64 -3.87 25.34
CA MET A 8 -26.60 -4.38 23.96
C MET A 8 -25.33 -3.82 23.34
N PHE A 9 -24.23 -4.54 23.58
CA PHE A 9 -23.04 -4.52 22.75
C PHE A 9 -23.54 -4.64 21.30
N SER A 10 -23.77 -3.50 20.64
CA SER A 10 -24.02 -3.45 19.21
C SER A 10 -22.72 -3.96 18.60
N ALA A 11 -22.66 -5.27 18.34
CA ALA A 11 -21.51 -6.05 17.88
C ALA A 11 -20.36 -5.13 17.47
N SER A 12 -19.52 -4.80 18.45
CA SER A 12 -18.51 -3.75 18.29
C SER A 12 -17.68 -4.14 17.08
N SER A 13 -17.70 -3.31 16.03
CA SER A 13 -16.84 -3.49 14.87
C SER A 13 -15.43 -3.83 15.37
N SER A 14 -14.94 -5.03 15.06
CA SER A 14 -13.70 -5.59 15.61
C SER A 14 -12.44 -4.88 15.09
N TYR A 15 -12.60 -3.91 14.19
CA TYR A 15 -11.53 -3.17 13.54
C TYR A 15 -11.58 -1.70 13.96
N ILE A 16 -10.41 -1.11 14.18
CA ILE A 16 -10.27 0.28 14.63
C ILE A 16 -10.37 1.29 13.46
N ALA A 17 -10.07 0.85 12.25
CA ALA A 17 -10.10 1.66 11.04
C ALA A 17 -10.35 0.82 9.78
N VAL A 18 -10.84 1.46 8.73
CA VAL A 18 -10.90 0.93 7.37
C VAL A 18 -9.81 1.61 6.55
N VAL A 19 -9.00 0.84 5.82
CA VAL A 19 -7.94 1.35 4.94
C VAL A 19 -8.26 0.98 3.49
N ALA A 20 -8.30 1.98 2.62
CA ALA A 20 -8.34 1.82 1.18
C ALA A 20 -6.92 1.99 0.62
N ILE A 21 -6.43 0.98 -0.11
CA ILE A 21 -5.13 1.02 -0.79
C ILE A 21 -5.38 1.13 -2.30
N ASP A 22 -4.78 2.14 -2.92
CA ASP A 22 -4.77 2.34 -4.36
C ASP A 22 -3.38 2.04 -4.89
N PHE A 23 -3.18 0.86 -5.48
CA PHE A 23 -2.04 0.63 -6.36
C PHE A 23 -2.38 1.24 -7.71
N GLY A 24 -1.95 2.47 -8.00
CA GLY A 24 -2.16 3.09 -9.30
C GLY A 24 -1.15 2.61 -10.34
N THR A 25 -1.31 3.02 -11.61
CA THR A 25 -0.36 2.65 -12.67
C THR A 25 1.02 3.24 -12.39
N THR A 26 1.08 4.53 -12.09
CA THR A 26 2.34 5.26 -11.85
C THR A 26 2.63 5.43 -10.37
N TYR A 27 1.61 5.74 -9.56
CA TYR A 27 1.75 6.02 -8.15
C TYR A 27 0.73 5.24 -7.32
N SER A 28 1.14 4.83 -6.14
CA SER A 28 0.33 4.14 -5.14
C SER A 28 0.10 5.03 -3.92
N GLY A 29 -1.04 4.86 -3.26
CA GLY A 29 -1.38 5.60 -2.06
C GLY A 29 -2.41 4.86 -1.22
N PHE A 30 -2.73 5.41 -0.07
CA PHE A 30 -3.79 4.89 0.78
C PHE A 30 -4.59 6.01 1.43
N ALA A 31 -5.81 5.69 1.81
CA ALA A 31 -6.67 6.50 2.65
C ALA A 31 -7.27 5.62 3.75
N PHE A 32 -7.59 6.18 4.90
CA PHE A 32 -8.20 5.44 5.99
C PHE A 32 -9.22 6.28 6.77
N ALA A 33 -10.16 5.61 7.42
CA ALA A 33 -11.16 6.22 8.29
C ALA A 33 -11.28 5.40 9.57
N PHE A 34 -11.38 6.07 10.72
CA PHE A 34 -11.58 5.40 12.02
C PHE A 34 -13.05 5.06 12.24
N ASN A 35 -13.29 4.00 13.01
CA ASN A 35 -14.64 3.47 13.27
C ASN A 35 -15.35 4.09 14.49
N HIS A 36 -14.70 4.94 15.28
CA HIS A 36 -15.31 5.53 16.48
C HIS A 36 -15.93 6.89 16.21
N LYS A 37 -17.16 7.06 16.71
CA LYS A 37 -18.01 8.25 16.52
C LYS A 37 -17.47 9.53 17.20
N GLU A 38 -16.47 9.42 18.07
CA GLU A 38 -15.91 10.56 18.82
C GLU A 38 -14.61 11.13 18.25
N GLY A 39 -14.00 10.47 17.27
CA GLY A 39 -12.91 11.05 16.47
C GLY A 39 -13.49 11.50 15.13
N GLU A 40 -13.47 12.81 14.87
CA GLU A 40 -13.96 13.47 13.65
C GLU A 40 -14.04 12.52 12.44
N GLY A 41 -15.26 12.18 12.02
CA GLY A 41 -15.54 11.22 10.96
C GLY A 41 -15.04 11.68 9.59
N GLY A 42 -13.74 11.59 9.38
CA GLY A 42 -13.03 12.07 8.20
C GLY A 42 -12.27 10.96 7.48
N ILE A 43 -12.03 11.18 6.19
CA ILE A 43 -11.10 10.38 5.40
C ILE A 43 -9.71 10.98 5.59
N HIS A 44 -8.79 10.19 6.12
CA HIS A 44 -7.39 10.57 6.27
C HIS A 44 -6.57 9.98 5.13
N MET A 45 -5.63 10.76 4.60
CA MET A 45 -4.68 10.31 3.58
C MET A 45 -3.26 10.47 4.12
N ASN A 46 -2.26 9.88 3.44
CA ASN A 46 -0.87 10.14 3.84
C ASN A 46 -0.58 11.66 3.75
N ARG A 47 0.00 12.22 4.82
CA ARG A 47 0.39 13.63 4.90
C ARG A 47 1.72 13.91 4.18
N ALA A 48 2.66 12.96 4.15
CA ALA A 48 3.92 13.07 3.40
C ALA A 48 4.64 11.72 3.29
N TRP A 49 4.87 11.24 2.06
CA TRP A 49 5.89 10.25 1.72
C TRP A 49 7.21 10.98 1.42
N GLY A 50 8.35 10.39 1.79
CA GLY A 50 9.67 10.87 1.36
C GLY A 50 10.12 12.21 1.98
N HIS A 51 9.64 12.54 3.19
CA HIS A 51 10.04 13.76 3.91
C HIS A 51 11.58 13.89 4.04
N ASP A 52 12.30 12.78 4.09
CA ASP A 52 13.76 12.74 4.21
C ASP A 52 14.50 13.01 2.88
N GLN A 53 13.78 13.09 1.74
CA GLN A 53 14.33 13.35 0.40
C GLN A 53 13.87 14.68 -0.21
N GLY A 54 13.44 15.63 0.62
CA GLY A 54 13.15 17.00 0.19
C GLY A 54 11.88 17.19 -0.66
N THR A 55 11.14 16.11 -0.94
CA THR A 55 9.90 16.16 -1.74
C THR A 55 8.80 15.40 -1.02
N ALA A 56 8.04 16.10 -0.17
CA ALA A 56 6.86 15.50 0.48
C ALA A 56 5.77 15.25 -0.57
N THR A 57 5.43 13.98 -0.81
CA THR A 57 4.38 13.62 -1.77
C THR A 57 3.25 12.84 -1.09
N LEU A 58 2.02 12.97 -1.60
CA LEU A 58 0.85 12.25 -1.05
C LEU A 58 0.80 10.78 -1.50
N LYS A 59 1.67 10.39 -2.45
CA LYS A 59 1.71 9.07 -3.08
C LYS A 59 3.15 8.65 -3.33
N THR A 60 3.40 7.36 -3.41
CA THR A 60 4.72 6.77 -3.69
C THR A 60 4.72 6.08 -5.05
N PRO A 61 5.83 6.00 -5.81
CA PRO A 61 5.88 5.27 -7.07
C PRO A 61 5.33 3.84 -6.96
N THR A 62 4.63 3.36 -7.99
CA THR A 62 4.23 1.96 -8.08
C THR A 62 5.40 1.13 -8.59
N SER A 63 6.39 0.99 -7.72
CA SER A 63 7.69 0.38 -8.00
C SER A 63 8.01 -0.62 -6.89
N LEU A 64 8.34 -1.86 -7.25
CA LEU A 64 8.64 -2.96 -6.33
C LEU A 64 10.03 -3.49 -6.66
N LEU A 65 10.85 -3.66 -5.62
CA LEU A 65 12.14 -4.32 -5.71
C LEU A 65 12.08 -5.61 -4.89
N LEU A 66 12.40 -6.73 -5.52
CA LEU A 66 12.54 -8.02 -4.85
C LEU A 66 14.00 -8.47 -4.91
N ARG A 67 14.39 -9.21 -3.88
CA ARG A 67 15.64 -9.96 -3.85
C ARG A 67 15.63 -11.10 -4.88
N PRO A 68 16.79 -11.70 -5.16
CA PRO A 68 16.91 -12.77 -6.17
C PRO A 68 16.05 -14.01 -5.84
N ASP A 69 15.83 -14.26 -4.56
CA ASP A 69 14.97 -15.34 -4.05
C ASP A 69 13.46 -15.00 -4.09
N GLY A 70 13.09 -13.85 -4.65
CA GLY A 70 11.72 -13.37 -4.75
C GLY A 70 11.17 -12.75 -3.47
N GLN A 71 11.98 -12.63 -2.40
CA GLN A 71 11.54 -11.96 -1.19
C GLN A 71 11.45 -10.44 -1.38
N PHE A 72 10.51 -9.83 -0.65
CA PHE A 72 10.35 -8.38 -0.64
C PHE A 72 11.61 -7.68 -0.15
N ASP A 73 12.11 -6.72 -0.93
CA ASP A 73 13.16 -5.80 -0.46
C ASP A 73 12.56 -4.44 -0.12
N SER A 74 11.97 -3.76 -1.11
CA SER A 74 11.49 -2.37 -0.97
C SER A 74 10.38 -2.03 -1.96
N PHE A 75 9.64 -0.95 -1.66
CA PHE A 75 8.57 -0.41 -2.50
C PHE A 75 8.66 1.11 -2.60
N GLY A 76 8.16 1.69 -3.68
CA GLY A 76 8.06 3.14 -3.83
C GLY A 76 9.39 3.81 -4.09
N TYR A 77 9.58 5.02 -3.54
CA TYR A 77 10.82 5.79 -3.73
C TYR A 77 12.08 5.02 -3.31
N GLU A 78 12.01 4.24 -2.21
CA GLU A 78 13.15 3.44 -1.75
C GLU A 78 13.57 2.39 -2.79
N ALA A 79 12.61 1.75 -3.45
CA ALA A 79 12.90 0.81 -4.52
C ALA A 79 13.54 1.48 -5.74
N GLU A 80 13.07 2.67 -6.12
CA GLU A 80 13.64 3.43 -7.25
C GLU A 80 15.05 3.91 -6.94
N GLU A 81 15.31 4.41 -5.73
CA GLU A 81 16.63 4.87 -5.30
C GLU A 81 17.63 3.72 -5.20
N LYS A 82 17.26 2.62 -4.53
CA LYS A 82 18.13 1.43 -4.44
C LYS A 82 18.50 0.90 -5.82
N TYR A 83 17.51 0.78 -6.70
CA TYR A 83 17.75 0.31 -8.07
C TYR A 83 18.63 1.27 -8.87
N ALA A 84 18.44 2.58 -8.74
CA ALA A 84 19.26 3.59 -9.42
C ALA A 84 20.71 3.62 -8.93
N ASN A 85 20.96 3.23 -7.67
CA ASN A 85 22.28 3.22 -7.05
C ASN A 85 23.05 1.91 -7.26
N PHE A 86 22.47 0.87 -7.87
CA PHE A 86 23.18 -0.36 -8.17
C PHE A 86 24.34 -0.10 -9.14
N ILE A 87 25.55 -0.50 -8.73
CA ILE A 87 26.75 -0.44 -9.56
C ILE A 87 26.75 -1.65 -10.50
N CYS A 88 27.27 -1.47 -11.72
CA CYS A 88 27.32 -2.48 -12.77
C CYS A 88 27.78 -3.85 -12.23
N GLY A 89 26.86 -4.83 -12.13
CA GLY A 89 27.13 -6.17 -11.58
C GLY A 89 26.27 -6.57 -10.38
N GLU A 90 25.82 -5.63 -9.54
CA GLU A 90 24.90 -5.90 -8.41
C GLU A 90 23.43 -5.94 -8.84
N ASP A 91 23.11 -5.33 -9.98
CA ASP A 91 21.79 -5.26 -10.60
C ASP A 91 21.27 -6.60 -11.13
N ARG A 92 22.17 -7.55 -11.40
CA ARG A 92 21.85 -8.77 -12.18
C ARG A 92 21.00 -9.79 -11.44
N GLU A 93 20.86 -9.66 -10.13
CA GLU A 93 20.09 -10.63 -9.34
C GLU A 93 18.78 -10.05 -8.79
N TYR A 94 18.67 -8.73 -8.60
CA TYR A 94 17.44 -8.12 -8.09
C TYR A 94 16.35 -8.08 -9.16
N LEU A 95 15.10 -8.31 -8.75
CA LEU A 95 13.95 -8.25 -9.64
C LEU A 95 13.24 -6.90 -9.43
N TYR A 96 13.39 -6.00 -10.40
CA TYR A 96 12.78 -4.67 -10.36
C TYR A 96 11.53 -4.58 -11.23
N PHE A 97 10.41 -4.18 -10.62
CA PHE A 97 9.12 -4.05 -11.28
C PHE A 97 8.56 -2.63 -11.16
N LYS A 98 8.63 -1.87 -12.24
CA LYS A 98 7.99 -0.55 -12.36
C LYS A 98 6.67 -0.62 -13.11
N HIS A 99 5.67 0.11 -12.63
CA HIS A 99 4.32 0.17 -13.23
C HIS A 99 3.64 -1.20 -13.40
N PHE A 100 3.89 -2.13 -12.46
CA PHE A 100 3.48 -3.54 -12.57
C PHE A 100 1.96 -3.75 -12.68
N LYS A 101 1.14 -2.77 -12.29
CA LYS A 101 -0.31 -2.81 -12.51
C LYS A 101 -0.67 -3.05 -13.98
N MET A 102 0.11 -2.51 -14.91
CA MET A 102 -0.13 -2.74 -16.35
C MET A 102 0.09 -4.20 -16.76
N ALA A 103 1.05 -4.88 -16.15
CA ALA A 103 1.27 -6.31 -16.38
C ALA A 103 0.09 -7.14 -15.86
N LEU A 104 -0.46 -6.80 -14.69
CA LEU A 104 -1.64 -7.46 -14.13
C LEU A 104 -2.89 -7.30 -15.01
N HIS A 105 -3.08 -6.14 -15.65
CA HIS A 105 -4.17 -5.94 -16.61
C HIS A 105 -4.05 -6.85 -17.84
N LYS A 106 -2.83 -7.15 -18.30
CA LYS A 106 -2.60 -8.10 -19.40
C LYS A 106 -2.92 -9.53 -18.97
N ILE A 107 -2.63 -9.90 -17.72
CA ILE A 107 -2.90 -11.23 -17.17
C ILE A 107 -4.40 -11.46 -16.95
N ARG A 108 -5.19 -10.42 -16.59
CA ARG A 108 -6.66 -10.53 -16.43
C ARG A 108 -7.41 -10.97 -17.70
N GLY A 109 -6.78 -10.95 -18.87
CA GLY A 109 -7.30 -11.57 -20.11
C GLY A 109 -7.21 -13.10 -20.12
N LYS A 110 -6.51 -13.72 -19.16
CA LYS A 110 -6.45 -15.16 -18.95
C LYS A 110 -6.96 -15.49 -17.56
N LYS A 111 -8.06 -16.26 -17.49
CA LYS A 111 -8.49 -16.89 -16.23
C LYS A 111 -7.31 -17.70 -15.68
N ILE A 112 -6.83 -17.34 -14.50
CA ILE A 112 -5.98 -18.24 -13.72
C ILE A 112 -6.91 -19.33 -13.21
N VAL A 113 -6.91 -20.48 -13.89
CA VAL A 113 -7.47 -21.71 -13.33
C VAL A 113 -6.35 -22.27 -12.46
N ALA A 114 -6.49 -22.12 -11.15
CA ALA A 114 -5.64 -22.85 -10.22
C ALA A 114 -6.01 -24.34 -10.33
N SER A 115 -5.07 -25.15 -10.78
CA SER A 115 -5.09 -26.61 -10.66
C SER A 115 -4.67 -27.03 -9.26
#